data_AF-A0A9E3VUW8-F1
#
_entry.id   AF-A0A9E3VUW8-F1
#
_cell.length_a   1.000
_cell.length_b   1.000
_cell.length_c   1.000
_cell.angle_alpha   90.00
_cell.angle_beta   90.00
_cell.angle_gamma   90.00
#
_symmetry.space_group_name_H-M   'P 1'
#
loop_
_entity.id
_entity.type
_entity.pdbx_description
1 polymer ?
#
loop_
_entity_poly.entity_id
_entity_poly.type
_entity_poly.pdbx_seq_one_letter_code
_entity_poly.pdbx_strand_id
1 'polypeptide(L)'
;MMQQWIAANVKWVVPVLLILLKIGLKTLVASPFKGLEMWKAILQLPVDVGFLSISFLGAALLLNPDRGPVLYPTILLFLVLMLVSVLLWKLSPTDVGKKPVFTALGLACLNALLTGWMLAAGLALM
;
A
#
# COMPACT_ATOMS: atom_id res chain seq x y z
N MET A 1 18.03 -6.28 25.23
CA MET A 1 17.93 -7.10 24.00
C MET A 1 16.63 -6.85 23.23
N MET A 2 15.45 -7.04 23.85
CA MET A 2 14.16 -6.81 23.16
C MET A 2 13.93 -5.36 22.70
N GLN A 3 14.28 -4.35 23.51
CA GLN A 3 14.16 -2.94 23.11
C GLN A 3 15.07 -2.56 21.93
N GLN A 4 16.27 -3.12 21.83
CA GLN A 4 17.18 -2.89 20.70
C GLN A 4 16.67 -3.52 19.42
N TRP A 5 16.11 -4.73 19.51
CA TRP A 5 15.47 -5.39 18.36
C TRP A 5 14.24 -4.63 17.87
N ILE A 6 13.40 -4.14 18.80
CA ILE A 6 12.23 -3.31 18.47
C ILE A 6 12.67 -2.01 17.80
N ALA A 7 13.64 -1.28 18.36
CA ALA A 7 14.13 -0.03 17.77
C ALA A 7 14.72 -0.23 16.36
N ALA A 8 15.42 -1.34 16.12
CA ALA A 8 16.01 -1.65 14.82
C ALA A 8 14.96 -2.01 13.75
N ASN A 9 13.83 -2.61 14.14
CA ASN A 9 12.84 -3.15 13.21
C ASN A 9 11.53 -2.36 13.19
N VAL A 10 11.33 -1.39 14.09
CA VAL A 10 10.07 -0.63 14.25
C VAL A 10 9.60 -0.01 12.95
N LYS A 11 10.55 0.48 12.13
CA LYS A 11 10.28 1.08 10.81
C LYS A 11 9.57 0.11 9.86
N TRP A 12 9.78 -1.19 9.98
CA TRP A 12 9.15 -2.22 9.15
C TRP A 12 7.98 -2.92 9.86
N VAL A 13 8.11 -3.16 11.16
CA VAL A 13 7.11 -3.86 11.96
C VAL A 13 5.78 -3.12 11.97
N VAL A 14 5.79 -1.78 12.14
CA VAL A 14 4.55 -0.98 12.16
C VAL A 14 3.79 -1.04 10.82
N PRO A 15 4.42 -0.77 9.65
CA PRO A 15 3.78 -0.95 8.34
C PRO A 15 3.21 -2.35 8.13
N VAL A 16 3.98 -3.38 8.46
CA VAL A 16 3.58 -4.78 8.25
C VAL A 16 2.37 -5.11 9.13
N LEU A 17 2.37 -4.72 10.40
CA LEU A 17 1.23 -4.90 11.30
C LEU A 17 -0.02 -4.17 10.79
N LEU A 18 0.12 -2.95 10.27
CA LEU A 18 -1.02 -2.21 9.70
C LEU A 18 -1.57 -2.85 8.42
N ILE A 19 -0.69 -3.39 7.57
CA ILE A 19 -1.12 -4.15 6.38
C ILE A 19 -1.85 -5.42 6.80
N LEU A 20 -1.29 -6.19 7.75
CA LEU A 20 -1.92 -7.40 8.27
C LEU A 20 -3.26 -7.09 8.95
N LEU A 21 -3.34 -6.00 9.70
CA LEU A 21 -4.59 -5.54 10.32
C LEU A 21 -5.61 -5.15 9.26
N LYS A 22 -5.22 -4.41 8.20
CA LYS A 22 -6.12 -4.08 7.08
C LYS A 22 -6.61 -5.33 6.35
N ILE A 23 -5.74 -6.33 6.14
CA ILE A 23 -6.13 -7.62 5.59
C ILE A 23 -7.17 -8.29 6.49
N GLY A 24 -6.88 -8.40 7.79
CA GLY A 24 -7.78 -9.00 8.77
C GLY A 24 -9.12 -8.29 8.87
N LEU A 25 -9.15 -6.95 8.87
CA LEU A 25 -10.40 -6.19 8.87
C LEU A 25 -11.19 -6.42 7.57
N LYS A 26 -10.51 -6.44 6.41
CA LYS A 26 -11.16 -6.71 5.13
C LYS A 26 -11.72 -8.13 5.06
N THR A 27 -11.05 -9.12 5.64
CA THR A 27 -11.56 -10.51 5.69
C THR A 27 -12.69 -10.68 6.71
N LEU A 28 -12.66 -9.98 7.84
CA LEU A 28 -13.72 -10.01 8.85
C LEU A 28 -14.99 -9.25 8.42
N VAL A 29 -14.83 -8.16 7.67
CA VAL A 29 -15.96 -7.35 7.15
C VAL A 29 -16.53 -7.91 5.85
N ALA A 30 -15.76 -8.71 5.10
CA ALA A 30 -16.28 -9.45 3.96
C ALA A 30 -17.32 -10.48 4.44
N SER A 31 -18.60 -10.12 4.30
CA SER A 31 -19.75 -10.98 4.59
C SER A 31 -19.57 -12.37 3.95
N PRO A 32 -19.99 -13.46 4.62
CA PRO A 32 -19.80 -14.81 4.11
C PRO A 32 -20.44 -14.92 2.72
N PHE A 33 -19.62 -15.30 1.72
CA PHE A 33 -20.04 -15.66 0.34
C PHE A 33 -20.32 -14.56 -0.69
N LYS A 34 -19.44 -13.56 -0.83
CA LYS A 34 -19.23 -12.91 -2.15
C LYS A 34 -17.76 -12.91 -2.53
N GLY A 35 -17.31 -13.95 -3.24
CA GLY A 35 -15.94 -14.03 -3.78
C GLY A 35 -15.54 -12.79 -4.62
N LEU A 36 -16.52 -12.11 -5.21
CA LEU A 36 -16.35 -10.82 -5.89
C LEU A 36 -15.88 -9.69 -4.95
N GLU A 37 -16.41 -9.62 -3.73
CA GLU A 37 -16.05 -8.58 -2.75
C GLU A 37 -14.65 -8.84 -2.19
N MET A 38 -14.33 -10.11 -1.89
CA MET A 38 -12.97 -10.51 -1.50
C MET A 38 -11.95 -10.22 -2.62
N TRP A 39 -12.32 -10.50 -3.88
CA TRP A 39 -11.47 -10.20 -5.04
C TRP A 39 -11.22 -8.70 -5.21
N LYS A 40 -12.26 -7.87 -5.10
CA LYS A 40 -12.12 -6.40 -5.12
C LYS A 40 -11.22 -5.90 -3.99
N ALA A 41 -11.37 -6.47 -2.79
CA ALA A 41 -10.57 -6.11 -1.62
C ALA A 41 -9.07 -6.44 -1.82
N ILE A 42 -8.77 -7.58 -2.45
CA ILE A 42 -7.40 -7.99 -2.82
C ILE A 42 -6.84 -7.05 -3.88
N LEU A 43 -7.59 -6.76 -4.95
CA LEU A 43 -7.13 -5.85 -6.01
C LEU A 43 -6.90 -4.41 -5.50
N GLN A 44 -7.61 -4.00 -4.45
CA GLN A 44 -7.47 -2.68 -3.82
C GLN A 44 -6.30 -2.63 -2.83
N LEU A 45 -5.80 -3.77 -2.34
CA LEU A 45 -4.77 -3.82 -1.31
C LEU A 45 -3.48 -3.07 -1.69
N PRO A 46 -2.97 -3.13 -2.93
CA PRO A 46 -1.84 -2.29 -3.34
C PRO A 46 -2.09 -0.79 -3.12
N VAL A 47 -3.28 -0.30 -3.50
CA VAL A 47 -3.66 1.11 -3.30
C VAL A 47 -3.61 1.48 -1.81
N ASP A 48 -4.09 0.59 -0.94
CA ASP A 48 -4.01 0.81 0.51
C ASP A 48 -2.57 0.92 1.01
N VAL A 49 -1.65 0.12 0.47
CA VAL A 49 -0.22 0.16 0.80
C VAL A 49 0.40 1.48 0.36
N GLY A 50 0.07 1.97 -0.84
CA GLY A 50 0.58 3.24 -1.33
C GLY A 50 0.08 4.44 -0.51
N PHE A 51 -1.19 4.45 -0.07
CA PHE A 51 -1.69 5.45 0.88
C PHE A 51 -0.91 5.44 2.20
N LEU A 52 -0.60 4.24 2.67
CA LEU A 52 0.13 4.03 3.92
C LEU A 52 1.58 4.54 3.81
N SER A 53 2.23 4.35 2.66
CA SER A 53 3.53 4.94 2.36
C SER A 53 3.53 6.47 2.43
N ILE A 54 2.56 7.13 1.77
CA ILE A 54 2.43 8.59 1.81
C ILE A 54 2.19 9.08 3.25
N SER A 55 1.37 8.36 4.01
CA SER A 55 1.08 8.69 5.42
C SER A 55 2.36 8.67 6.26
N PHE A 56 3.25 7.70 6.03
CA PHE A 56 4.55 7.65 6.71
C PHE A 56 5.49 8.77 6.30
N LEU A 57 5.56 9.11 5.01
CA LEU A 57 6.35 10.26 4.57
C LEU A 57 5.81 11.58 5.15
N GLY A 58 4.48 11.72 5.24
CA GLY A 58 3.85 12.86 5.91
C GLY A 58 4.22 12.94 7.39
N ALA A 59 4.21 11.80 8.10
CA ALA A 59 4.68 11.73 9.48
C ALA A 59 6.18 12.05 9.60
N ALA A 60 7.01 11.58 8.67
CA ALA A 60 8.45 11.86 8.63
C ALA A 60 8.72 13.37 8.47
N LEU A 61 7.94 14.05 7.63
CA LEU A 61 8.02 15.48 7.40
C LEU A 61 7.66 16.29 8.66
N LEU A 62 6.63 15.84 9.40
CA LEU A 62 6.26 16.46 10.67
C LEU A 62 7.32 16.27 11.77
N LEU A 63 7.95 15.09 11.80
CA LEU A 63 8.97 14.77 12.81
C LEU A 63 10.35 15.37 12.50
N ASN A 64 10.69 15.55 11.21
CA ASN A 64 11.98 16.05 10.75
C ASN A 64 11.79 17.11 9.65
N PRO A 65 11.33 18.33 9.99
CA PRO A 65 11.03 19.37 9.01
C PRO A 65 12.26 19.80 8.19
N ASP A 66 13.47 19.62 8.73
CA ASP A 66 14.74 19.94 8.05
C ASP A 66 14.97 19.08 6.79
N ARG A 67 14.34 17.90 6.71
CA ARG A 67 14.36 17.03 5.52
C ARG A 67 13.32 17.45 4.47
N GLY A 68 12.60 18.55 4.69
CA GLY A 68 11.59 19.08 3.78
C GLY A 68 12.01 19.12 2.31
N PRO A 69 13.20 19.63 1.94
CA PRO A 69 13.65 19.68 0.54
C PRO A 69 13.69 18.33 -0.19
N VAL A 70 13.82 17.22 0.56
CA VAL A 70 13.77 15.85 0.01
C VAL A 70 12.36 15.28 0.11
N LEU A 71 11.71 15.43 1.27
CA LEU A 71 10.40 14.81 1.54
C LEU A 71 9.27 15.42 0.71
N TYR A 72 9.23 16.74 0.50
CA TYR A 72 8.20 17.40 -0.30
C TYR A 72 8.12 16.88 -1.75
N PRO A 73 9.21 16.87 -2.55
CA PRO A 73 9.14 16.36 -3.91
C PRO A 73 8.84 14.86 -3.95
N THR A 74 9.31 14.07 -2.97
CA THR A 74 8.96 12.65 -2.89
C THR A 74 7.48 12.43 -2.61
N ILE A 75 6.88 13.19 -1.69
CA ILE A 75 5.43 13.11 -1.41
C ILE A 75 4.62 13.47 -2.67
N LEU A 76 5.01 14.53 -3.39
CA LEU A 76 4.35 14.91 -4.64
C LEU A 76 4.45 13.81 -5.70
N LEU A 77 5.64 13.22 -5.88
CA LEU A 77 5.82 12.07 -6.76
C LEU A 77 4.92 10.90 -6.35
N PHE A 78 4.89 10.56 -5.07
CA PHE A 78 4.08 9.45 -4.56
C PHE A 78 2.58 9.72 -4.72
N LEU A 79 2.12 10.97 -4.60
CA LEU A 79 0.73 11.33 -4.90
C LEU A 79 0.39 11.06 -6.37
N VAL A 80 1.28 11.40 -7.31
CA VAL A 80 1.08 11.07 -8.74
C VAL A 80 1.06 9.55 -8.95
N LEU A 81 2.00 8.81 -8.36
CA LEU A 81 2.03 7.35 -8.45
C LEU A 81 0.81 6.69 -7.78
N MET A 82 0.25 7.31 -6.74
CA MET A 82 -1.01 6.87 -6.13
C MET A 82 -2.19 7.02 -7.09
N LEU A 83 -2.25 8.09 -7.86
CA LEU A 83 -3.29 8.22 -8.90
C LEU A 83 -3.14 7.11 -9.94
N VAL A 84 -1.91 6.81 -10.37
CA VAL A 84 -1.63 5.68 -11.27
C VAL A 84 -2.07 4.35 -10.65
N SER A 85 -1.75 4.12 -9.37
CA SER A 85 -2.16 2.93 -8.62
C SER A 85 -3.69 2.76 -8.56
N VAL A 86 -4.42 3.86 -8.32
CA VAL A 86 -5.90 3.87 -8.34
C VAL A 86 -6.44 3.57 -9.73
N LEU A 87 -5.82 4.12 -10.79
CA LEU A 87 -6.22 3.84 -12.18
C LEU A 87 -5.99 2.36 -12.53
N LEU A 88 -4.84 1.79 -12.16
CA LEU A 88 -4.55 0.37 -12.36
C LEU A 88 -5.58 -0.52 -11.66
N TRP A 89 -5.95 -0.18 -10.43
CA TRP A 89 -7.03 -0.87 -9.71
C TRP A 89 -8.38 -0.73 -10.41
N LYS A 90 -8.79 0.47 -10.82
CA LYS A 90 -10.06 0.69 -11.52
C LYS A 90 -10.15 -0.01 -12.88
N LEU A 91 -9.02 -0.13 -13.58
CA LEU A 91 -8.93 -0.83 -14.86
C LEU A 91 -8.82 -2.36 -14.70
N SER A 92 -8.52 -2.85 -13.50
CA SER A 92 -8.41 -4.29 -13.23
C SER A 92 -9.78 -4.96 -13.37
N PRO A 93 -9.91 -6.02 -14.19
CA PRO A 93 -11.15 -6.77 -14.31
C PRO A 93 -11.63 -7.29 -12.95
N THR A 94 -12.82 -6.87 -12.55
CA THR A 94 -13.47 -7.33 -11.32
C THR A 94 -14.46 -8.47 -11.55
N ASP A 95 -14.91 -8.66 -12.79
CA ASP A 95 -15.78 -9.77 -13.20
C ASP A 95 -14.95 -11.03 -13.46
N VAL A 96 -15.05 -12.00 -12.54
CA VAL A 96 -14.31 -13.28 -12.57
C VAL A 96 -14.70 -14.15 -13.80
N GLY A 97 -15.77 -13.82 -14.52
CA GLY A 97 -16.33 -14.67 -15.59
C GLY A 97 -16.18 -14.19 -17.04
N LYS A 98 -15.70 -12.96 -17.33
CA LYS A 98 -15.75 -12.40 -18.71
C LYS A 98 -14.44 -11.89 -19.28
N LYS A 99 -13.40 -11.68 -18.46
CA LYS A 99 -12.07 -11.22 -18.90
C LYS A 99 -11.01 -12.16 -18.32
N PRO A 100 -9.84 -12.29 -18.98
CA PRO A 100 -8.80 -13.20 -18.49
C PRO A 100 -8.35 -12.73 -17.10
N VAL A 101 -8.58 -13.59 -16.10
CA VAL A 101 -8.11 -13.43 -14.71
C VAL A 101 -6.61 -13.10 -14.67
N PHE A 102 -5.86 -13.60 -15.65
CA PHE A 102 -4.45 -13.27 -15.90
C PHE A 102 -4.18 -11.76 -16.05
N THR A 103 -5.03 -11.00 -16.74
CA THR A 103 -4.85 -9.55 -16.89
C THR A 103 -5.09 -8.83 -15.58
N ALA A 104 -6.09 -9.27 -14.80
CA ALA A 104 -6.34 -8.71 -13.46
C ALA A 104 -5.18 -9.01 -12.50
N LEU A 105 -4.64 -10.23 -12.52
CA LEU A 105 -3.46 -10.61 -11.76
C LEU A 105 -2.22 -9.82 -12.18
N GLY A 106 -2.00 -9.63 -13.48
CA GLY A 106 -0.88 -8.85 -14.01
C GLY A 106 -0.94 -7.38 -13.56
N LEU A 107 -2.11 -6.75 -13.66
CA LEU A 107 -2.32 -5.38 -13.19
C LEU A 107 -2.19 -5.28 -11.67
N ALA A 108 -2.71 -6.25 -10.92
CA ALA A 108 -2.56 -6.30 -9.47
C ALA A 108 -1.09 -6.45 -9.05
N CYS A 109 -0.33 -7.30 -9.72
CA CYS A 109 1.10 -7.51 -9.46
C CYS A 109 1.90 -6.24 -9.77
N LEU A 110 1.65 -5.60 -10.93
CA LEU A 110 2.29 -4.33 -11.28
C LEU A 110 1.96 -3.23 -10.26
N ASN A 111 0.71 -3.20 -9.80
CA ASN A 111 0.29 -2.25 -8.77
C ASN A 111 0.94 -2.55 -7.41
N ALA A 112 1.08 -3.83 -7.04
CA ALA A 112 1.77 -4.26 -5.84
C ALA A 112 3.27 -3.93 -5.87
N LEU A 113 3.93 -4.08 -7.02
CA LEU A 113 5.33 -3.69 -7.20
C LEU A 113 5.50 -2.18 -7.07
N LEU A 114 4.62 -1.39 -7.71
CA LEU A 114 4.61 0.06 -7.63
C LEU A 114 4.47 0.53 -6.18
N THR A 115 3.42 0.09 -5.50
CA THR A 115 3.07 0.53 -4.15
C THR A 115 3.97 -0.08 -3.08
N GLY A 116 4.52 -1.28 -3.33
CA GLY A 116 5.57 -1.89 -2.51
C GLY A 116 6.89 -1.11 -2.60
N TRP A 117 7.29 -0.67 -3.79
CA TRP A 117 8.44 0.22 -3.95
C TRP A 117 8.21 1.55 -3.23
N MET A 118 7.02 2.15 -3.38
CA MET A 118 6.66 3.36 -2.63
C MET A 118 6.79 3.15 -1.13
N LEU A 119 6.32 2.02 -0.59
CA LEU A 119 6.46 1.73 0.83
C LEU A 119 7.93 1.60 1.23
N ALA A 120 8.73 0.82 0.51
CA ALA A 120 10.14 0.62 0.82
C ALA A 120 10.95 1.92 0.76
N ALA A 121 10.74 2.73 -0.28
CA ALA A 121 11.38 4.04 -0.42
C ALA A 121 10.89 5.04 0.62
N GLY A 122 9.59 5.03 0.95
CA GLY A 122 9.03 5.86 2.02
C GLY A 122 9.65 5.57 3.39
N LEU A 123 9.86 4.29 3.68
CA LEU A 123 10.48 3.84 4.93
C LEU A 123 11.99 4.10 4.99
N ALA A 124 12.68 4.09 3.84
CA ALA A 124 14.08 4.48 3.78
C ALA A 124 14.31 5.97 4.09
N LEU A 125 13.29 6.81 3.85
CA LEU A 125 13.34 8.26 4.06
C LEU A 125 12.84 8.72 5.44
N MET A 126 12.19 7.82 6.21
CA MET A 126 11.92 7.97 7.65
C MET A 126 13.21 7.86 8.46
#